data_AF-A0A2A2KKG9-F1
#
_entry.id   AF-A0A2A2KKG9-F1
#
_cell.length_a   1.000
_cell.length_b   1.000
_cell.length_c   1.000
_cell.angle_alpha   90.00
_cell.angle_beta   90.00
_cell.angle_gamma   90.00
#
_symmetry.space_group_name_H-M   'P 1'
#
loop_
_entity.id
_entity.type
_entity.pdbx_description
1 polymer ?
#
loop_
_entity_poly.entity_id
_entity_poly.type
_entity_poly.pdbx_seq_one_letter_code
_entity_poly.pdbx_strand_id
1 'polypeptide(L)'
;MNRNSNISLERAELQRMEEAVRKGHYEIRAKIQAMQEEEDERLQKAHNEAIRKLREESEGVLREHDAEKRQRAMQMMRERYEGYLNEERVKHRGQFYKMRELYERQLDEINRLTQRQVALYSEQIERMRKEMEQEMRQKEQEMRQKEQEMRQMEQMQQEMRKNAERDAEKHRCEMQTMKKEHETKLDEINRRTQMQADLHKEQMERTQQEMRKNAERDAEKHRWEMDAASYEARMAKMQRNAQAFVRQQVANMQNRQIDLAELRAGFSIMQGEHNMQQALLLLHIIANYCFEFANKFQESYNTVAEKKKAVENVGTLAFLNPFRSNSEKTELNGAEVAHKTIKDLLIPALHKLMTAFTSFSAAIGSIKLKDEIGGQVTTVINNFETHIRDLTDEVSKTSNMQIESVTKHEIKMRSLLDELFDKLKLNANDKLEAKFIEKQEELLLKMQTYIVPGSPRIESTFELSSMRNTLPSASISKE
;
A
#
# COMPACT_ATOMS: atom_id res chain seq x y z
N MET A 1 -8.68 2.17 -29.69
CA MET A 1 -9.38 3.08 -28.77
C MET A 1 -8.88 2.80 -27.36
N ASN A 2 -7.94 3.59 -26.81
CA ASN A 2 -7.37 3.35 -25.47
C ASN A 2 -6.81 4.64 -24.82
N ARG A 3 -7.33 5.82 -25.20
CA ARG A 3 -6.82 7.14 -24.73
C ARG A 3 -7.45 7.61 -23.42
N ASN A 4 -8.61 7.06 -23.03
CA ASN A 4 -9.32 7.48 -21.81
C ASN A 4 -8.85 6.76 -20.55
N SER A 5 -8.27 5.55 -20.67
CA SER A 5 -7.74 4.77 -19.55
C SER A 5 -6.49 5.42 -18.92
N ASN A 6 -5.53 5.85 -19.74
CA ASN A 6 -4.28 6.43 -19.21
C ASN A 6 -4.49 7.80 -18.53
N ILE A 7 -5.38 8.65 -19.06
CA ILE A 7 -5.71 9.93 -18.43
C ILE A 7 -6.44 9.71 -17.09
N SER A 8 -7.23 8.64 -16.98
CA SER A 8 -7.93 8.27 -15.74
C SER A 8 -6.95 7.79 -14.66
N LEU A 9 -5.91 7.06 -15.07
CA LEU A 9 -4.89 6.53 -14.19
C LEU A 9 -3.95 7.63 -13.67
N GLU A 10 -3.47 8.50 -14.55
CA GLU A 10 -2.62 9.64 -14.18
C GLU A 10 -3.39 10.62 -13.27
N ARG A 11 -4.69 10.82 -13.48
CA ARG A 11 -5.55 11.56 -12.55
C ARG A 11 -5.66 10.89 -11.18
N ALA A 12 -5.72 9.56 -11.14
CA ALA A 12 -5.83 8.81 -9.89
C ALA A 12 -4.51 8.86 -9.10
N GLU A 13 -3.36 8.82 -9.77
CA GLU A 13 -2.06 9.01 -9.11
C GLU A 13 -1.87 10.45 -8.63
N LEU A 14 -2.26 11.45 -9.43
CA LEU A 14 -2.23 12.85 -8.99
C LEU A 14 -3.14 13.07 -7.77
N GLN A 15 -4.33 12.46 -7.76
CA GLN A 15 -5.25 12.51 -6.61
C GLN A 15 -4.67 11.84 -5.36
N ARG A 16 -4.03 10.67 -5.50
CA ARG A 16 -3.37 10.00 -4.35
C ARG A 16 -2.23 10.83 -3.79
N MET A 17 -1.46 11.48 -4.67
CA MET A 17 -0.35 12.34 -4.26
C MET A 17 -0.86 13.63 -3.60
N GLU A 18 -1.93 14.24 -4.13
CA GLU A 18 -2.63 15.35 -3.48
C GLU A 18 -3.22 14.95 -2.12
N GLU A 19 -3.79 13.74 -1.99
CA GLU A 19 -4.28 13.22 -0.71
C GLU A 19 -3.15 12.93 0.28
N ALA A 20 -2.01 12.41 -0.17
CA ALA A 20 -0.84 12.20 0.68
C ALA A 20 -0.27 13.53 1.19
N VAL A 21 -0.16 14.54 0.33
CA VAL A 21 0.25 15.91 0.71
C VAL A 21 -0.77 16.53 1.65
N ARG A 22 -2.07 16.38 1.37
CA ARG A 22 -3.14 16.90 2.22
C ARG A 22 -3.15 16.22 3.60
N LYS A 23 -2.91 14.92 3.65
CA LYS A 23 -2.76 14.13 4.89
C LYS A 23 -1.52 14.58 5.67
N GLY A 24 -0.38 14.76 5.01
CA GLY A 24 0.83 15.31 5.62
C GLY A 24 0.61 16.71 6.20
N HIS A 25 -0.11 17.58 5.48
CA HIS A 25 -0.51 18.89 5.99
C HIS A 25 -1.43 18.80 7.22
N TYR A 26 -2.39 17.87 7.24
CA TYR A 26 -3.24 17.65 8.41
C TYR A 26 -2.45 17.12 9.61
N GLU A 27 -1.51 16.20 9.40
CA GLU A 27 -0.65 15.68 10.47
C GLU A 27 0.29 16.74 11.03
N ILE A 28 0.88 17.59 10.17
CA ILE A 28 1.71 18.72 10.61
C ILE A 28 0.86 19.74 11.37
N ARG A 29 -0.34 20.06 10.87
CA ARG A 29 -1.26 20.98 11.56
C ARG A 29 -1.71 20.42 12.91
N ALA A 30 -1.99 19.12 12.99
CA ALA A 30 -2.33 18.45 14.24
C ALA A 30 -1.15 18.47 15.23
N LYS A 31 0.08 18.28 14.77
CA LYS A 31 1.28 18.42 15.62
C LYS A 31 1.49 19.85 16.11
N ILE A 32 1.28 20.86 15.26
CA ILE A 32 1.35 22.27 15.65
C ILE A 32 0.30 22.57 16.73
N GLN A 33 -0.92 22.08 16.54
CA GLN A 33 -2.01 22.27 17.49
C GLN A 33 -1.74 21.55 18.82
N ALA A 34 -1.26 20.31 18.79
CA ALA A 34 -0.86 19.58 20.00
C ALA A 34 0.30 20.26 20.75
N MET A 35 1.27 20.85 20.03
CA MET A 35 2.33 21.64 20.66
C MET A 35 1.79 22.93 21.30
N GLN A 36 0.81 23.60 20.66
CA GLN A 36 0.16 24.77 21.26
C GLN A 36 -0.62 24.40 22.52
N GLU A 37 -1.37 23.30 22.50
CA GLU A 37 -2.11 22.81 23.67
C GLU A 37 -1.16 22.42 24.81
N GLU A 38 -0.03 21.76 24.50
CA GLU A 38 1.00 21.44 25.50
C GLU A 38 1.66 22.70 26.07
N GLU A 39 1.91 23.72 25.25
CA GLU A 39 2.50 24.99 25.69
C GLU A 39 1.51 25.80 26.55
N ASP A 40 0.23 25.81 26.20
CA ASP A 40 -0.84 26.41 27.01
C ASP A 40 -1.00 25.69 28.36
N GLU A 41 -0.93 24.36 28.38
CA GLU A 41 -1.00 23.57 29.62
C GLU A 41 0.23 23.82 30.52
N ARG A 42 1.43 23.96 29.92
CA ARG A 42 2.66 24.32 30.64
C ARG A 42 2.59 25.74 31.21
N LEU A 43 2.10 26.70 30.44
CA LEU A 43 1.88 28.08 30.91
C LEU A 43 0.87 28.12 32.04
N GLN A 44 -0.20 27.33 31.95
CA GLN A 44 -1.20 27.22 33.01
C GLN A 44 -0.62 26.60 34.29
N LYS A 45 0.21 25.56 34.17
CA LYS A 45 0.93 24.97 35.32
C LYS A 45 1.90 25.96 35.94
N ALA A 46 2.70 26.67 35.14
CA ALA A 46 3.62 27.70 35.64
C ALA A 46 2.87 28.85 36.34
N HIS A 47 1.70 29.25 35.82
CA HIS A 47 0.84 30.24 36.46
C HIS A 47 0.32 29.77 37.82
N ASN A 48 -0.21 28.54 37.90
CA ASN A 48 -0.72 27.96 39.14
C ASN A 48 0.39 27.76 40.19
N GLU A 49 1.57 27.28 39.78
CA GLU A 49 2.74 27.09 40.62
C GLU A 49 3.20 28.41 41.25
N ALA A 50 3.18 29.49 40.47
CA ALA A 50 3.57 30.79 40.97
C ALA A 50 2.49 31.45 41.86
N ILE A 51 1.20 31.25 41.58
CA ILE A 51 0.13 31.64 42.52
C ILE A 51 0.32 30.93 43.87
N ARG A 52 0.68 29.63 43.85
CA ARG A 52 0.98 28.87 45.06
C ARG A 52 2.15 29.47 45.83
N LYS A 53 3.28 29.77 45.16
CA LYS A 53 4.45 30.41 45.79
C LYS A 53 4.12 31.79 46.38
N LEU A 54 3.35 32.62 45.66
CA LEU A 54 2.90 33.92 46.17
C LEU A 54 2.02 33.80 47.42
N ARG A 55 1.16 32.77 47.50
CA ARG A 55 0.37 32.50 48.71
C ARG A 55 1.26 32.12 49.88
N GLU A 56 2.20 31.20 49.67
CA GLU A 56 3.16 30.75 50.68
C GLU A 56 4.04 31.91 51.19
N GLU A 57 4.50 32.79 50.30
CA GLU A 57 5.25 34.00 50.66
C GLU A 57 4.37 35.03 51.40
N SER A 58 3.10 35.21 50.99
CA SER A 58 2.16 36.10 51.69
C SER A 58 1.85 35.63 53.11
N GLU A 59 1.74 34.32 53.32
CA GLU A 59 1.53 33.70 54.64
C GLU A 59 2.76 33.86 55.55
N GLY A 60 3.97 33.93 54.97
CA GLY A 60 5.19 34.29 55.67
C GLY A 60 5.24 35.77 56.09
N VAL A 61 4.80 36.69 55.22
CA VAL A 61 4.79 38.14 55.48
C VAL A 61 3.66 38.57 56.42
N LEU A 62 2.60 37.77 56.56
CA LEU A 62 1.45 38.05 57.45
C LEU A 62 1.78 38.03 58.96
N ARG A 63 3.00 37.63 59.36
CA ARG A 63 3.43 37.58 60.77
C ARG A 63 4.00 38.89 61.32
N GLU A 64 4.22 39.92 60.51
CA GLU A 64 4.71 41.22 61.00
C GLU A 64 3.80 42.40 60.59
N HIS A 65 3.68 43.35 61.52
CA HIS A 65 2.72 44.44 61.58
C HIS A 65 3.04 45.55 60.56
N ASP A 66 2.02 46.00 59.80
CA ASP A 66 1.84 47.25 59.02
C ASP A 66 1.29 47.02 57.61
N ALA A 67 0.04 47.46 57.39
CA ALA A 67 -0.71 47.27 56.14
C ALA A 67 -0.07 47.95 54.91
N GLU A 68 0.59 49.11 55.09
CA GLU A 68 1.29 49.80 53.99
C GLU A 68 2.56 49.06 53.53
N LYS A 69 3.32 48.45 54.46
CA LYS A 69 4.45 47.59 54.12
C LYS A 69 3.99 46.34 53.38
N ARG A 70 2.85 45.76 53.78
CA ARG A 70 2.24 44.62 53.07
C ARG A 70 1.79 44.99 51.66
N GLN A 71 1.20 46.16 51.46
CA GLN A 71 0.76 46.61 50.15
C GLN A 71 1.95 46.90 49.22
N ARG A 72 3.01 47.56 49.71
CA ARG A 72 4.25 47.78 48.95
C ARG A 72 5.00 46.48 48.65
N ALA A 73 5.04 45.54 49.60
CA ALA A 73 5.65 44.22 49.38
C ALA A 73 4.86 43.41 48.34
N MET A 74 3.53 43.38 48.42
CA MET A 74 2.69 42.72 47.42
C MET A 74 2.84 43.36 46.04
N GLN A 75 2.95 44.69 45.96
CA GLN A 75 3.12 45.39 44.68
C GLN A 75 4.50 45.11 44.06
N MET A 76 5.58 45.11 44.84
CA MET A 76 6.91 44.69 44.38
C MET A 76 6.95 43.22 43.94
N MET A 77 6.28 42.32 44.68
CA MET A 77 6.19 40.91 44.28
C MET A 77 5.40 40.74 42.99
N ARG A 78 4.33 41.52 42.80
CA ARG A 78 3.52 41.51 41.57
C ARG A 78 4.32 42.01 40.37
N GLU A 79 5.07 43.10 40.51
CA GLU A 79 5.93 43.66 39.46
C GLU A 79 7.09 42.72 39.11
N ARG A 80 7.73 42.09 40.10
CA ARG A 80 8.74 41.05 39.86
C ARG A 80 8.15 39.84 39.15
N TYR A 81 6.97 39.41 39.56
CA TYR A 81 6.28 38.26 38.96
C TYR A 81 5.88 38.53 37.51
N GLU A 82 5.36 39.71 37.19
CA GLU A 82 5.11 40.14 35.81
C GLU A 82 6.40 40.23 34.99
N GLY A 83 7.50 40.70 35.59
CA GLY A 83 8.83 40.71 34.96
C GLY A 83 9.31 39.31 34.57
N TYR A 84 9.26 38.34 35.50
CA TYR A 84 9.65 36.95 35.23
C TYR A 84 8.75 36.29 34.18
N LEU A 85 7.43 36.48 34.25
CA LEU A 85 6.50 35.95 33.25
C LEU A 85 6.75 36.55 31.86
N ASN A 86 7.09 37.83 31.76
CA ASN A 86 7.43 38.45 30.49
C ASN A 86 8.75 37.95 29.92
N GLU A 87 9.79 37.78 30.74
CA GLU A 87 11.07 37.22 30.28
C GLU A 87 10.93 35.77 29.80
N GLU A 88 10.20 34.92 30.54
CA GLU A 88 9.86 33.56 30.13
C GLU A 88 9.04 33.55 28.82
N ARG A 89 8.00 34.38 28.72
CA ARG A 89 7.20 34.51 27.50
C ARG A 89 8.02 34.96 26.30
N VAL A 90 8.98 35.87 26.48
CA VAL A 90 9.86 36.34 25.40
C VAL A 90 10.84 35.25 24.98
N LYS A 91 11.44 34.52 25.92
CA LYS A 91 12.33 33.38 25.61
C LYS A 91 11.59 32.25 24.89
N HIS A 92 10.41 31.88 25.37
CA HIS A 92 9.60 30.82 24.77
C HIS A 92 9.07 31.19 23.39
N ARG A 93 8.56 32.42 23.21
CA ARG A 93 8.23 32.92 21.86
C ARG A 93 9.42 32.86 20.92
N GLY A 94 10.62 33.24 21.38
CA GLY A 94 11.84 33.16 20.58
C GLY A 94 12.19 31.73 20.13
N GLN A 95 11.99 30.74 21.01
CA GLN A 95 12.20 29.33 20.67
C GLN A 95 11.11 28.80 19.72
N PHE A 96 9.85 29.18 19.94
CA PHE A 96 8.73 28.85 19.07
C PHE A 96 8.93 29.39 17.65
N TYR A 97 9.33 30.66 17.51
CA TYR A 97 9.62 31.25 16.19
C TYR A 97 10.78 30.55 15.47
N LYS A 98 11.84 30.17 16.20
CA LYS A 98 12.96 29.40 15.63
C LYS A 98 12.53 28.01 15.16
N MET A 99 11.73 27.28 15.93
CA MET A 99 11.18 25.99 15.49
C MET A 99 10.24 26.16 14.30
N ARG A 100 9.38 27.18 14.32
CA ARG A 100 8.47 27.49 13.23
C ARG A 100 9.21 27.78 11.92
N GLU A 101 10.25 28.63 11.95
CA GLU A 101 11.08 28.88 10.77
C GLU A 101 11.75 27.60 10.25
N LEU A 102 12.17 26.71 11.16
CA LEU A 102 12.81 25.45 10.79
C LEU A 102 11.83 24.50 10.09
N TYR A 103 10.59 24.42 10.59
CA TYR A 103 9.52 23.67 9.95
C TYR A 103 9.07 24.29 8.61
N GLU A 104 8.96 25.62 8.52
CA GLU A 104 8.63 26.31 7.27
C GLU A 104 9.70 26.06 6.19
N ARG A 105 11.00 26.08 6.56
CA ARG A 105 12.10 25.71 5.63
C ARG A 105 12.04 24.25 5.20
N GLN A 106 11.71 23.33 6.11
CA GLN A 106 11.54 21.92 5.77
C GLN A 106 10.36 21.71 4.80
N LEU A 107 9.25 22.42 5.02
CA LEU A 107 8.10 22.42 4.12
C LEU A 107 8.44 22.95 2.72
N ASP A 108 9.19 24.05 2.64
CA ASP A 108 9.64 24.59 1.36
C ASP A 108 10.57 23.64 0.61
N GLU A 109 11.47 22.96 1.32
CA GLU A 109 12.36 21.97 0.72
C GLU A 109 11.61 20.73 0.23
N ILE A 110 10.64 20.24 1.00
CA ILE A 110 9.74 19.16 0.57
C ILE A 110 9.00 19.59 -0.71
N ASN A 111 8.42 20.79 -0.74
CA ASN A 111 7.71 21.30 -1.90
C ASN A 111 8.61 21.40 -3.15
N ARG A 112 9.86 21.84 -2.99
CA ARG A 112 10.84 21.88 -4.09
C ARG A 112 11.20 20.49 -4.61
N LEU A 113 11.42 19.53 -3.71
CA LEU A 113 11.71 18.15 -4.08
C LEU A 113 10.53 17.52 -4.81
N THR A 114 9.29 17.73 -4.33
CA THR A 114 8.07 17.28 -4.99
C THR A 114 7.93 17.90 -6.38
N GLN A 115 8.15 19.20 -6.55
CA GLN A 115 8.10 19.85 -7.86
C GLN A 115 9.14 19.30 -8.85
N ARG A 116 10.38 19.04 -8.39
CA ARG A 116 11.41 18.40 -9.22
C ARG A 116 11.01 16.99 -9.63
N GLN A 117 10.44 16.22 -8.71
CA GLN A 117 10.01 14.86 -8.98
C GLN A 117 8.84 14.83 -9.99
N VAL A 118 7.88 15.74 -9.86
CA VAL A 118 6.80 15.93 -10.85
C VAL A 118 7.34 16.29 -12.23
N ALA A 119 8.34 17.18 -12.32
CA ALA A 119 8.96 17.55 -13.58
C ALA A 119 9.66 16.36 -14.24
N LEU A 120 10.40 15.55 -13.47
CA LEU A 120 11.07 14.34 -13.97
C LEU A 120 10.07 13.30 -14.49
N TYR A 121 8.98 13.05 -13.76
CA TYR A 121 7.93 12.14 -14.23
C TYR A 121 7.24 12.66 -15.50
N SER A 122 6.97 13.96 -15.57
CA SER A 122 6.38 14.59 -16.77
C SER A 122 7.28 14.38 -17.99
N GLU A 123 8.59 14.63 -17.87
CA GLU A 123 9.54 14.38 -18.96
C GLU A 123 9.62 12.90 -19.38
N GLN A 124 9.53 11.98 -18.43
CA GLN A 124 9.54 10.55 -18.71
C GLN A 124 8.28 10.11 -19.47
N ILE A 125 7.12 10.62 -19.07
CA ILE A 125 5.85 10.40 -19.77
C ILE A 125 5.94 10.95 -21.19
N GLU A 126 6.49 12.16 -21.38
CA GLU A 126 6.68 12.77 -22.69
C GLU A 126 7.58 11.90 -23.60
N ARG A 127 8.65 11.31 -23.05
CA ARG A 127 9.55 10.40 -23.78
C ARG A 127 8.84 9.12 -24.20
N MET A 128 8.18 8.43 -23.27
CA MET A 128 7.43 7.20 -23.57
C MET A 128 6.34 7.46 -24.61
N ARG A 129 5.67 8.61 -24.55
CA ARG A 129 4.66 9.01 -25.52
C ARG A 129 5.26 9.17 -26.92
N LYS A 130 6.42 9.80 -27.04
CA LYS A 130 7.13 9.96 -28.33
C LYS A 130 7.59 8.61 -28.89
N GLU A 131 8.13 7.73 -28.04
CA GLU A 131 8.54 6.37 -28.45
C GLU A 131 7.35 5.53 -28.94
N MET A 132 6.24 5.55 -28.20
CA MET A 132 5.02 4.84 -28.59
C MET A 132 4.41 5.39 -29.89
N GLU A 133 4.44 6.71 -30.08
CA GLU A 133 4.00 7.34 -31.32
C GLU A 133 4.87 6.92 -32.51
N GLN A 134 6.18 6.79 -32.30
CA GLN A 134 7.10 6.29 -33.32
C GLN A 134 6.86 4.81 -33.65
N GLU A 135 6.65 3.96 -32.65
CA GLU A 135 6.33 2.54 -32.85
C GLU A 135 5.00 2.36 -33.60
N MET A 136 3.98 3.15 -33.27
CA MET A 136 2.71 3.11 -33.99
C MET A 136 2.86 3.52 -35.46
N ARG A 137 3.64 4.57 -35.75
CA ARG A 137 3.93 4.97 -37.13
C ARG A 137 4.66 3.86 -37.90
N GLN A 138 5.58 3.15 -37.24
CA GLN A 138 6.31 2.03 -37.84
C GLN A 138 5.38 0.84 -38.14
N LYS A 139 4.53 0.44 -37.19
CA LYS A 139 3.53 -0.63 -37.40
C LYS A 139 2.51 -0.27 -38.48
N GLU A 140 2.12 1.00 -38.57
CA GLU A 140 1.22 1.46 -39.63
C GLU A 140 1.89 1.35 -41.01
N GLN A 141 3.18 1.68 -41.13
CA GLN A 141 3.95 1.49 -42.35
C GLN A 141 4.07 0.00 -42.73
N GLU A 142 4.37 -0.88 -41.77
CA GLU A 142 4.43 -2.32 -42.00
C GLU A 142 3.09 -2.91 -42.44
N MET A 143 1.97 -2.48 -41.84
CA MET A 143 0.64 -2.91 -42.26
C MET A 143 0.32 -2.46 -43.68
N ARG A 144 0.65 -1.21 -44.04
CA ARG A 144 0.46 -0.72 -45.41
C ARG A 144 1.30 -1.51 -46.42
N GLN A 145 2.52 -1.90 -46.05
CA GLN A 145 3.38 -2.72 -46.91
C GLN A 145 2.81 -4.14 -47.09
N LYS A 146 2.39 -4.80 -46.01
CA LYS A 146 1.71 -6.11 -46.08
C LYS A 146 0.41 -6.07 -46.88
N GLU A 147 -0.34 -4.99 -46.77
CA GLU A 147 -1.56 -4.79 -47.55
C GLU A 147 -1.24 -4.64 -49.05
N GLN A 148 -0.18 -3.93 -49.40
CA GLN A 148 0.28 -3.85 -50.79
C GLN A 148 0.71 -5.21 -51.34
N GLU A 149 1.49 -6.00 -50.58
CA GLU A 149 1.90 -7.36 -50.96
C GLU A 149 0.70 -8.29 -51.15
N MET A 150 -0.29 -8.21 -50.24
CA MET A 150 -1.52 -9.00 -50.35
C MET A 150 -2.32 -8.64 -51.60
N ARG A 151 -2.46 -7.35 -51.93
CA ARG A 151 -3.12 -6.91 -53.16
C ARG A 151 -2.38 -7.38 -54.42
N GLN A 152 -1.05 -7.38 -54.42
CA GLN A 152 -0.26 -7.92 -55.53
C GLN A 152 -0.46 -9.44 -55.69
N MET A 153 -0.48 -10.18 -54.58
CA MET A 153 -0.73 -11.61 -54.59
C MET A 153 -2.15 -11.94 -55.08
N GLU A 154 -3.15 -11.17 -54.69
CA GLU A 154 -4.52 -11.33 -55.14
C GLU A 154 -4.67 -11.06 -56.64
N GLN A 155 -4.04 -9.99 -57.15
CA GLN A 155 -3.98 -9.71 -58.59
C GLN A 155 -3.34 -10.86 -59.38
N MET A 156 -2.21 -11.39 -58.90
CA MET A 156 -1.52 -12.52 -59.51
C MET A 156 -2.39 -13.79 -59.52
N GLN A 157 -3.08 -14.09 -58.42
CA GLN A 157 -4.01 -15.23 -58.36
C GLN A 157 -5.19 -15.04 -59.33
N GLN A 158 -5.72 -13.83 -59.43
CA GLN A 158 -6.80 -13.52 -60.36
C GLN A 158 -6.36 -13.68 -61.81
N GLU A 159 -5.12 -13.29 -62.14
CA GLU A 159 -4.54 -13.48 -63.47
C GLU A 159 -4.35 -14.97 -63.80
N MET A 160 -3.82 -15.76 -62.86
CA MET A 160 -3.70 -17.22 -63.04
C MET A 160 -5.06 -17.88 -63.27
N ARG A 161 -6.11 -17.46 -62.53
CA ARG A 161 -7.48 -17.97 -62.74
C ARG A 161 -8.00 -17.63 -64.13
N LYS A 162 -7.84 -16.38 -64.58
CA LYS A 162 -8.22 -15.96 -65.94
C LYS A 162 -7.48 -16.71 -67.03
N ASN A 163 -6.21 -17.07 -66.80
CA ASN A 163 -5.44 -17.88 -67.75
C ASN A 163 -5.97 -19.32 -67.81
N ALA A 164 -6.21 -19.94 -66.66
CA ALA A 164 -6.79 -21.28 -66.58
C ALA A 164 -8.20 -21.34 -67.21
N GLU A 165 -9.03 -20.32 -67.02
CA GLU A 165 -10.34 -20.20 -67.67
C GLU A 165 -10.21 -20.08 -69.19
N ARG A 166 -9.26 -19.27 -69.68
CA ARG A 166 -9.00 -19.16 -71.14
C ARG A 166 -8.52 -20.48 -71.74
N ASP A 167 -7.66 -21.21 -71.05
CA ASP A 167 -7.17 -22.52 -71.51
C ASP A 167 -8.29 -23.57 -71.49
N ALA A 168 -9.15 -23.55 -70.48
CA ALA A 168 -10.33 -24.40 -70.41
C ALA A 168 -11.34 -24.09 -71.52
N GLU A 169 -11.57 -22.80 -71.83
CA GLU A 169 -12.45 -22.35 -72.92
C GLU A 169 -11.88 -22.76 -74.28
N LYS A 170 -10.55 -22.65 -74.48
CA LYS A 170 -9.86 -23.10 -75.68
C LYS A 170 -10.07 -24.60 -75.91
N HIS A 171 -9.84 -25.42 -74.89
CA HIS A 171 -10.07 -26.86 -74.97
C HIS A 171 -11.54 -27.22 -75.18
N ARG A 172 -12.48 -26.46 -74.60
CA ARG A 172 -13.91 -26.62 -74.85
C ARG A 172 -14.26 -26.33 -76.31
N CYS A 173 -13.73 -25.26 -76.89
CA CYS A 173 -13.92 -24.92 -78.30
C CYS A 173 -13.31 -25.98 -79.22
N GLU A 174 -12.09 -26.46 -78.95
CA GLU A 174 -11.44 -27.54 -79.70
C GLU A 174 -12.28 -28.84 -79.64
N MET A 175 -12.77 -29.21 -78.46
CA MET A 175 -13.68 -30.36 -78.27
C MET A 175 -14.99 -30.19 -79.03
N GLN A 176 -15.60 -29.00 -79.03
CA GLN A 176 -16.82 -28.75 -79.81
C GLN A 176 -16.56 -28.80 -81.32
N THR A 177 -15.36 -28.41 -81.76
CA THR A 177 -14.98 -28.45 -83.18
C THR A 177 -14.77 -29.89 -83.64
N MET A 178 -14.05 -30.71 -82.85
CA MET A 178 -13.94 -32.16 -83.08
C MET A 178 -15.31 -32.85 -83.03
N LYS A 179 -16.18 -32.44 -82.10
CA LYS A 179 -17.55 -32.96 -82.03
C LYS A 179 -18.34 -32.66 -83.31
N LYS A 180 -18.25 -31.44 -83.85
CA LYS A 180 -18.88 -31.08 -85.14
C LYS A 180 -18.29 -31.82 -86.33
N GLU A 181 -16.98 -32.05 -86.36
CA GLU A 181 -16.33 -32.88 -87.40
C GLU A 181 -16.76 -34.36 -87.32
N HIS A 182 -16.95 -34.88 -86.12
CA HIS A 182 -17.48 -36.24 -85.92
C HIS A 182 -18.96 -36.33 -86.27
N GLU A 183 -19.77 -35.32 -85.93
CA GLU A 183 -21.19 -35.24 -86.32
C GLU A 183 -21.34 -35.16 -87.84
N THR A 184 -20.52 -34.37 -88.54
CA THR A 184 -20.55 -34.32 -90.02
C THR A 184 -20.10 -35.63 -90.67
N LYS A 185 -19.08 -36.32 -90.12
CA LYS A 185 -18.68 -37.66 -90.57
C LYS A 185 -19.74 -38.74 -90.28
N LEU A 186 -20.44 -38.63 -89.15
CA LEU A 186 -21.56 -39.50 -88.79
C LEU A 186 -22.79 -39.25 -89.66
N ASP A 187 -23.09 -38.00 -90.01
CA ASP A 187 -24.19 -37.65 -90.93
C ASP A 187 -23.94 -38.14 -92.36
N GLU A 188 -22.68 -38.20 -92.80
CA GLU A 188 -22.30 -38.74 -94.11
C GLU A 188 -22.36 -40.29 -94.16
N ILE A 189 -22.10 -40.95 -93.03
CA ILE A 189 -22.32 -42.40 -92.86
C ILE A 189 -23.81 -42.71 -92.73
N ASN A 190 -24.56 -41.91 -91.95
CA ASN A 190 -26.00 -42.09 -91.77
C ASN A 190 -26.79 -41.80 -93.04
N ARG A 191 -26.41 -40.84 -93.89
CA ARG A 191 -27.04 -40.68 -95.22
C ARG A 191 -26.94 -41.93 -96.11
N ARG A 192 -25.95 -42.79 -95.91
CA ARG A 192 -25.82 -44.08 -96.62
C ARG A 192 -26.64 -45.21 -96.00
N THR A 193 -27.07 -45.08 -94.75
CA THR A 193 -27.85 -46.10 -94.02
C THR A 193 -29.34 -45.71 -93.88
N GLN A 194 -29.66 -44.42 -93.97
CA GLN A 194 -31.01 -43.82 -93.96
C GLN A 194 -31.71 -43.91 -95.33
N MET A 195 -31.62 -45.07 -95.99
CA MET A 195 -32.54 -45.45 -97.08
C MET A 195 -33.32 -46.74 -96.74
N GLN A 196 -33.21 -47.24 -95.49
CA GLN A 196 -33.83 -48.51 -95.10
C GLN A 196 -34.39 -48.58 -93.65
N ALA A 197 -34.41 -47.50 -92.87
CA ALA A 197 -34.79 -47.58 -91.45
C ALA A 197 -35.68 -46.42 -90.92
N ASP A 198 -36.50 -45.81 -91.79
CA ASP A 198 -37.45 -44.75 -91.40
C ASP A 198 -38.82 -45.25 -90.90
N LEU A 199 -38.93 -46.51 -90.43
CA LEU A 199 -40.22 -47.06 -89.98
C LEU A 199 -40.33 -47.39 -88.48
N HIS A 200 -39.31 -47.13 -87.65
CA HIS A 200 -39.34 -47.55 -86.24
C HIS A 200 -38.73 -46.57 -85.21
N LYS A 201 -38.52 -45.30 -85.57
CA LYS A 201 -37.87 -44.31 -84.69
C LYS A 201 -38.85 -43.39 -83.94
N GLU A 202 -40.10 -43.29 -84.39
CA GLU A 202 -41.05 -42.31 -83.83
C GLU A 202 -41.77 -42.77 -82.54
N GLN A 203 -41.58 -44.02 -82.10
CA GLN A 203 -42.27 -44.55 -80.91
C GLN A 203 -41.44 -44.58 -79.61
N MET A 204 -40.12 -44.39 -79.67
CA MET A 204 -39.22 -44.48 -78.49
C MET A 204 -38.81 -43.12 -77.89
N GLU A 205 -38.92 -42.02 -78.65
CA GLU A 205 -38.40 -40.71 -78.22
C GLU A 205 -39.27 -40.01 -77.16
N ARG A 206 -40.56 -40.38 -77.02
CA ARG A 206 -41.45 -39.75 -76.02
C ARG A 206 -41.26 -40.27 -74.59
N THR A 207 -40.88 -41.53 -74.40
CA THR A 207 -40.72 -42.13 -73.05
C THR A 207 -39.38 -41.77 -72.40
N GLN A 208 -38.35 -41.47 -73.19
CA GLN A 208 -37.00 -41.21 -72.69
C GLN A 208 -36.78 -39.75 -72.22
N GLN A 209 -37.60 -38.82 -72.72
CA GLN A 209 -37.52 -37.40 -72.35
C GLN A 209 -38.17 -37.09 -70.98
N GLU A 210 -39.12 -37.91 -70.52
CA GLU A 210 -39.82 -37.72 -69.24
C GLU A 210 -39.01 -38.27 -68.05
N MET A 211 -38.29 -39.38 -68.23
CA MET A 211 -37.40 -39.94 -67.21
C MET A 211 -36.20 -39.04 -66.89
N ARG A 212 -35.67 -38.30 -67.87
CA ARG A 212 -34.55 -37.37 -67.66
C ARG A 212 -34.98 -36.13 -66.84
N LYS A 213 -36.18 -35.61 -67.07
CA LYS A 213 -36.73 -34.46 -66.32
C LYS A 213 -37.15 -34.80 -64.88
N ASN A 214 -37.47 -36.06 -64.58
CA ASN A 214 -37.72 -36.51 -63.21
C ASN A 214 -36.42 -36.77 -62.44
N ALA A 215 -35.42 -37.41 -63.08
CA ALA A 215 -34.12 -37.63 -62.46
C ALA A 215 -33.36 -36.34 -62.12
N GLU A 216 -33.47 -35.30 -62.96
CA GLU A 216 -32.89 -33.98 -62.69
C GLU A 216 -33.58 -33.26 -61.52
N ARG A 217 -34.91 -33.38 -61.38
CA ARG A 217 -35.65 -32.81 -60.25
C ARG A 217 -35.35 -33.51 -58.92
N ASP A 218 -35.21 -34.83 -58.91
CA ASP A 218 -34.85 -35.58 -57.70
C ASP A 218 -33.38 -35.34 -57.31
N ALA A 219 -32.47 -35.18 -58.29
CA ALA A 219 -31.08 -34.81 -58.02
C ALA A 219 -30.95 -33.38 -57.47
N GLU A 220 -31.75 -32.43 -57.97
CA GLU A 220 -31.77 -31.07 -57.46
C GLU A 220 -32.38 -31.01 -56.05
N LYS A 221 -33.47 -31.75 -55.79
CA LYS A 221 -34.08 -31.88 -54.46
C LYS A 221 -33.09 -32.45 -53.43
N HIS A 222 -32.36 -33.52 -53.77
CA HIS A 222 -31.33 -34.08 -52.89
C HIS A 222 -30.17 -33.11 -52.64
N ARG A 223 -29.83 -32.27 -53.62
CA ARG A 223 -28.80 -31.23 -53.46
C ARG A 223 -29.22 -30.19 -52.41
N TRP A 224 -30.46 -29.72 -52.48
CA TRP A 224 -31.03 -28.79 -51.51
C TRP A 224 -31.14 -29.40 -50.10
N GLU A 225 -31.50 -30.68 -49.98
CA GLU A 225 -31.53 -31.40 -48.70
C GLU A 225 -30.14 -31.57 -48.08
N MET A 226 -29.11 -31.88 -48.90
CA MET A 226 -27.73 -31.95 -48.42
C MET A 226 -27.18 -30.58 -48.00
N ASP A 227 -27.51 -29.52 -48.74
CA ASP A 227 -27.11 -28.14 -48.39
C ASP A 227 -27.81 -27.66 -47.11
N ALA A 228 -29.09 -28.01 -46.91
CA ALA A 228 -29.83 -27.74 -45.68
C ALA A 228 -29.25 -28.49 -44.47
N ALA A 229 -28.97 -29.79 -44.61
CA ALA A 229 -28.35 -30.59 -43.55
C ALA A 229 -26.92 -30.10 -43.21
N SER A 230 -26.16 -29.67 -44.22
CA SER A 230 -24.83 -29.05 -44.04
C SER A 230 -24.92 -27.72 -43.28
N TYR A 231 -25.93 -26.91 -43.58
CA TYR A 231 -26.20 -25.66 -42.87
C TYR A 231 -26.59 -25.92 -41.41
N GLU A 232 -27.51 -26.84 -41.14
CA GLU A 232 -27.91 -27.23 -39.78
C GLU A 232 -26.73 -27.77 -38.96
N ALA A 233 -25.88 -28.62 -39.56
CA ALA A 233 -24.69 -29.15 -38.91
C ALA A 233 -23.67 -28.04 -38.55
N ARG A 234 -23.49 -27.04 -39.42
CA ARG A 234 -22.65 -25.87 -39.13
C ARG A 234 -23.22 -25.02 -38.00
N MET A 235 -24.53 -24.78 -38.00
CA MET A 235 -25.19 -24.00 -36.94
C MET A 235 -25.12 -24.71 -35.58
N ALA A 236 -25.36 -26.03 -35.54
CA ALA A 236 -25.23 -26.83 -34.32
C ALA A 236 -23.78 -26.85 -33.79
N LYS A 237 -22.78 -26.95 -34.68
CA LYS A 237 -21.36 -26.86 -34.31
C LYS A 237 -21.01 -25.48 -33.75
N MET A 238 -21.50 -24.42 -34.37
CA MET A 238 -21.30 -23.04 -33.90
C MET A 238 -21.91 -22.83 -32.52
N GLN A 239 -23.12 -23.35 -32.28
CA GLN A 239 -23.80 -23.26 -30.99
C GLN A 239 -23.07 -24.06 -29.88
N ARG A 240 -22.57 -25.27 -30.17
CA ARG A 240 -21.75 -26.03 -29.22
C ARG A 240 -20.44 -25.32 -28.89
N ASN A 241 -19.77 -24.75 -29.91
CA ASN A 241 -18.55 -23.99 -29.72
C ASN A 241 -18.79 -22.72 -28.88
N ALA A 242 -19.90 -22.02 -29.12
CA ALA A 242 -20.30 -20.86 -28.33
C ALA A 242 -20.58 -21.25 -26.86
N GLN A 243 -21.29 -22.36 -26.61
CA GLN A 243 -21.52 -22.85 -25.25
C GLN A 243 -20.22 -23.29 -24.55
N ALA A 244 -19.32 -23.98 -25.25
CA ALA A 244 -18.02 -24.37 -24.71
C ALA A 244 -17.17 -23.14 -24.36
N PHE A 245 -17.15 -22.12 -25.22
CA PHE A 245 -16.48 -20.86 -24.97
C PHE A 245 -17.05 -20.13 -23.75
N VAL A 246 -18.37 -20.05 -23.61
CA VAL A 246 -19.01 -19.44 -22.43
C VAL A 246 -18.67 -20.21 -21.14
N ARG A 247 -18.71 -21.55 -21.17
CA ARG A 247 -18.31 -22.37 -20.00
C ARG A 247 -16.86 -22.14 -19.61
N GLN A 248 -15.97 -22.06 -20.59
CA GLN A 248 -14.55 -21.76 -20.36
C GLN A 248 -14.36 -20.35 -19.78
N GLN A 249 -15.10 -19.35 -20.26
CA GLN A 249 -15.06 -18.01 -19.68
C GLN A 249 -15.52 -17.99 -18.22
N VAL A 250 -16.62 -18.68 -17.89
CA VAL A 250 -17.12 -18.75 -16.51
C VAL A 250 -16.09 -19.42 -15.58
N ALA A 251 -15.47 -20.52 -16.02
CA ALA A 251 -14.42 -21.18 -15.25
C ALA A 251 -13.20 -20.26 -15.05
N ASN A 252 -12.76 -19.55 -16.10
CA ASN A 252 -11.65 -18.59 -16.00
C ASN A 252 -11.97 -17.42 -15.06
N MET A 253 -13.22 -16.92 -15.05
CA MET A 253 -13.64 -15.87 -14.12
C MET A 253 -13.64 -16.35 -12.66
N GLN A 254 -14.08 -17.59 -12.41
CA GLN A 254 -14.05 -18.18 -11.07
C GLN A 254 -12.61 -18.37 -10.57
N ASN A 255 -11.73 -18.92 -11.41
CA ASN A 255 -10.31 -19.07 -11.06
C ASN A 255 -9.66 -17.71 -10.77
N ARG A 256 -9.93 -16.68 -11.60
CA ARG A 256 -9.45 -15.32 -11.36
C ARG A 256 -9.94 -14.76 -10.03
N GLN A 257 -11.17 -15.05 -9.61
CA GLN A 257 -11.69 -14.60 -8.31
C GLN A 257 -10.98 -15.28 -7.14
N ILE A 258 -10.67 -16.57 -7.26
CA ILE A 258 -9.91 -17.32 -6.26
C ILE A 258 -8.50 -16.74 -6.15
N ASP A 259 -7.81 -16.54 -7.26
CA ASP A 259 -6.46 -15.98 -7.30
C ASP A 259 -6.42 -14.56 -6.70
N LEU A 260 -7.42 -13.72 -7.00
CA LEU A 260 -7.58 -12.39 -6.40
C LEU A 260 -7.84 -12.44 -4.89
N ALA A 261 -8.60 -13.43 -4.42
CA ALA A 261 -8.85 -13.60 -3.00
C ALA A 261 -7.58 -14.03 -2.26
N GLU A 262 -6.78 -14.94 -2.84
CA GLU A 262 -5.47 -15.32 -2.31
C GLU A 262 -4.50 -14.13 -2.26
N LEU A 263 -4.50 -13.30 -3.32
CA LEU A 263 -3.72 -12.06 -3.38
C LEU A 263 -4.05 -11.11 -2.22
N ARG A 264 -5.35 -10.82 -2.03
CA ARG A 264 -5.84 -9.93 -0.97
C ARG A 264 -5.53 -10.47 0.43
N ALA A 265 -5.65 -11.78 0.62
CA ALA A 265 -5.28 -12.42 1.87
C ALA A 265 -3.77 -12.25 2.15
N GLY A 266 -2.92 -12.43 1.13
CA GLY A 266 -1.50 -12.17 1.22
C GLY A 266 -1.18 -10.72 1.63
N PHE A 267 -1.82 -9.73 1.00
CA PHE A 267 -1.65 -8.32 1.36
C PHE A 267 -2.02 -8.02 2.81
N SER A 268 -3.13 -8.58 3.28
CA SER A 268 -3.60 -8.38 4.65
C SER A 268 -2.61 -8.93 5.68
N ILE A 269 -1.97 -10.07 5.38
CA ILE A 269 -0.94 -10.67 6.22
C ILE A 269 0.28 -9.75 6.29
N MET A 270 0.81 -9.29 5.15
CA MET A 270 1.97 -8.39 5.13
C MET A 270 1.69 -7.07 5.85
N GLN A 271 0.52 -6.46 5.60
CA GLN A 271 0.14 -5.23 6.26
C GLN A 271 0.06 -5.42 7.79
N GLY A 272 -0.46 -6.56 8.25
CA GLY A 272 -0.46 -6.93 9.67
C GLY A 272 0.96 -7.05 10.24
N GLU A 273 1.87 -7.73 9.54
CA GLU A 273 3.27 -7.88 9.94
C GLU A 273 4.00 -6.52 10.00
N HIS A 274 3.81 -5.67 9.00
CA HIS A 274 4.40 -4.33 8.98
C HIS A 274 3.87 -3.45 10.13
N ASN A 275 2.56 -3.48 10.38
CA ASN A 275 1.97 -2.75 11.51
C ASN A 275 2.51 -3.25 12.85
N MET A 276 2.68 -4.57 13.01
CA MET A 276 3.31 -5.16 14.20
C MET A 276 4.74 -4.65 14.37
N GLN A 277 5.56 -4.64 13.32
CA GLN A 277 6.95 -4.16 13.39
C GLN A 277 7.03 -2.69 13.77
N GLN A 278 6.19 -1.83 13.18
CA GLN A 278 6.13 -0.41 13.55
C GLN A 278 5.72 -0.22 15.01
N ALA A 279 4.72 -0.97 15.47
CA ALA A 279 4.29 -0.91 16.87
C ALA A 279 5.38 -1.42 17.84
N LEU A 280 6.12 -2.46 17.46
CA LEU A 280 7.25 -2.97 18.24
C LEU A 280 8.40 -1.96 18.32
N LEU A 281 8.72 -1.28 17.22
CA LEU A 281 9.74 -0.23 17.19
C LEU A 281 9.34 0.96 18.09
N LEU A 282 8.09 1.39 18.00
CA LEU A 282 7.55 2.46 18.85
C LEU A 282 7.60 2.07 20.34
N LEU A 283 7.20 0.83 20.66
CA LEU A 283 7.29 0.26 22.00
C LEU A 283 8.73 0.30 22.51
N HIS A 284 9.70 -0.13 21.71
CA HIS A 284 11.12 -0.12 22.07
C HIS A 284 11.65 1.28 22.38
N ILE A 285 11.34 2.26 21.53
CA ILE A 285 11.75 3.66 21.73
C ILE A 285 11.18 4.20 23.06
N ILE A 286 9.89 3.99 23.30
CA ILE A 286 9.22 4.50 24.50
C ILE A 286 9.70 3.75 25.76
N ALA A 287 9.93 2.44 25.67
CA ALA A 287 10.45 1.65 26.78
C ALA A 287 11.84 2.14 27.19
N ASN A 288 12.75 2.35 26.24
CA ASN A 288 14.09 2.88 26.51
C ASN A 288 14.05 4.26 27.16
N TYR A 289 13.17 5.14 26.67
CA TYR A 289 12.93 6.44 27.30
C TYR A 289 12.48 6.27 28.77
N CYS A 290 11.53 5.36 29.04
CA CYS A 290 11.08 5.10 30.41
C CYS A 290 12.19 4.55 31.31
N PHE A 291 13.02 3.64 30.80
CA PHE A 291 14.13 3.07 31.57
C PHE A 291 15.17 4.14 31.94
N GLU A 292 15.42 5.11 31.06
CA GLU A 292 16.31 6.24 31.38
C GLU A 292 15.75 7.06 32.56
N PHE A 293 14.45 7.34 32.57
CA PHE A 293 13.81 8.03 33.70
C PHE A 293 13.76 7.18 34.96
N ALA A 294 13.55 5.87 34.86
CA ALA A 294 13.60 4.96 36.00
C ALA A 294 14.98 4.94 36.65
N ASN A 295 16.06 4.94 35.85
CA ASN A 295 17.42 5.04 36.37
C ASN A 295 17.68 6.40 37.05
N LYS A 296 17.34 7.53 36.40
CA LYS A 296 17.44 8.87 37.01
C LYS A 296 16.63 8.99 38.29
N PHE A 297 15.47 8.35 38.33
CA PHE A 297 14.61 8.31 39.49
C PHE A 297 15.30 7.58 40.66
N GLN A 298 15.92 6.44 40.39
CA GLN A 298 16.74 5.71 41.38
C GLN A 298 17.94 6.52 41.87
N GLU A 299 18.71 7.14 40.98
CA GLU A 299 19.85 7.99 41.34
C GLU A 299 19.42 9.16 42.25
N SER A 300 18.32 9.83 41.91
CA SER A 300 17.79 10.93 42.73
C SER A 300 17.26 10.46 44.08
N TYR A 301 16.64 9.29 44.15
CA TYR A 301 16.18 8.69 45.40
C TYR A 301 17.37 8.39 46.34
N ASN A 302 18.42 7.76 45.82
CA ASN A 302 19.63 7.47 46.58
C ASN A 302 20.27 8.76 47.12
N THR A 303 20.30 9.81 46.31
CA THR A 303 20.76 11.14 46.73
C THR A 303 19.93 11.70 47.89
N VAL A 304 18.59 11.63 47.81
CA VAL A 304 17.70 12.04 48.91
C VAL A 304 17.97 11.21 50.18
N ALA A 305 18.11 9.90 50.05
CA ALA A 305 18.38 9.01 51.18
C ALA A 305 19.73 9.32 51.86
N GLU A 306 20.79 9.56 51.08
CA GLU A 306 22.10 9.95 51.59
C GLU A 306 22.05 11.31 52.31
N LYS A 307 21.40 12.32 51.71
CA LYS A 307 21.25 13.64 52.31
C LYS A 307 20.41 13.60 53.58
N LYS A 308 19.36 12.78 53.60
CA LYS A 308 18.53 12.57 54.80
C LYS A 308 19.34 11.95 55.94
N LYS A 309 20.17 10.95 55.64
CA LYS A 309 21.09 10.34 56.62
C LYS A 309 22.14 11.32 57.12
N ALA A 310 22.66 12.20 56.26
CA ALA A 310 23.59 13.27 56.66
C ALA A 310 22.93 14.23 57.66
N VAL A 311 21.73 14.72 57.34
CA VAL A 311 20.93 15.60 58.20
C VAL A 311 20.62 14.94 59.55
N GLU A 312 20.26 13.66 59.57
CA GLU A 312 20.04 12.91 60.81
C GLU A 312 21.32 12.83 61.65
N ASN A 313 22.46 12.48 61.05
CA ASN A 313 23.75 12.40 61.75
C ASN A 313 24.22 13.74 62.33
N VAL A 314 24.01 14.86 61.61
CA VAL A 314 24.32 16.20 62.11
C VAL A 314 23.26 16.69 63.11
N GLY A 315 22.02 16.24 62.99
CA GLY A 315 20.97 16.41 64.00
C GLY A 315 21.35 15.83 65.36
N THR A 316 21.94 14.63 65.39
CA THR A 316 22.45 13.98 66.61
C THR A 316 23.61 14.74 67.27
N LEU A 317 24.37 15.52 66.47
CA LEU A 317 25.50 16.35 66.91
C LEU A 317 25.17 17.86 66.96
N ALA A 318 23.89 18.24 66.79
CA ALA A 318 23.47 19.61 66.54
C ALA A 318 23.81 20.60 67.67
N PHE A 319 24.11 20.10 68.87
CA PHE A 319 24.58 20.91 70.00
C PHE A 319 25.95 21.56 69.78
N LEU A 320 26.77 21.03 68.85
CA LEU A 320 28.14 21.50 68.64
C LEU A 320 28.32 22.44 67.43
N ASN A 321 27.41 22.44 66.45
CA ASN A 321 27.56 23.32 65.27
C ASN A 321 26.24 23.60 64.49
N PRO A 322 25.45 24.63 64.88
CA PRO A 322 24.14 24.93 64.29
C PRO A 322 24.18 25.31 62.79
N PHE A 323 25.26 25.96 62.34
CA PHE A 323 25.40 26.41 60.95
C PHE A 323 25.51 25.25 59.96
N ARG A 324 26.12 24.13 60.38
CA ARG A 324 26.25 22.93 59.54
C ARG A 324 24.90 22.24 59.31
N SER A 325 24.03 22.25 60.32
CA SER A 325 22.68 21.67 60.23
C SER A 325 21.78 22.38 59.20
N ASN A 326 21.89 23.71 59.09
CA ASN A 326 21.08 24.48 58.13
C ASN A 326 21.51 24.28 56.67
N SER A 327 22.81 24.11 56.43
CA SER A 327 23.34 23.79 55.10
C SER A 327 22.82 22.46 54.60
N GLU A 328 22.92 21.40 55.42
CA GLU A 328 22.50 20.05 55.05
C GLU A 328 20.98 19.95 54.84
N LYS A 329 20.17 20.68 55.62
CA LYS A 329 18.72 20.79 55.39
C LYS A 329 18.38 21.44 54.05
N THR A 330 19.14 22.46 53.66
CA THR A 330 18.93 23.14 52.36
C THR A 330 19.26 22.20 51.20
N GLU A 331 20.34 21.43 51.31
CA GLU A 331 20.71 20.40 50.33
C GLU A 331 19.67 19.27 50.23
N LEU A 332 19.13 18.81 51.37
CA LEU A 332 18.04 17.83 51.38
C LEU A 332 16.80 18.35 50.65
N ASN A 333 16.35 19.58 50.95
CA ASN A 333 15.21 20.19 50.27
C ASN A 333 15.43 20.30 48.75
N GLY A 334 16.65 20.64 48.33
CA GLY A 334 17.03 20.68 46.91
C GLY A 334 16.94 19.30 46.25
N ALA A 335 17.46 18.26 46.91
CA ALA A 335 17.39 16.87 46.44
C ALA A 335 15.94 16.37 46.35
N GLU A 336 15.09 16.69 47.34
CA GLU A 336 13.67 16.32 47.34
C GLU A 336 12.89 16.96 46.19
N VAL A 337 13.15 18.25 45.88
CA VAL A 337 12.54 18.94 44.73
C VAL A 337 12.99 18.31 43.41
N ALA A 338 14.28 17.99 43.27
CA ALA A 338 14.80 17.34 42.07
C ALA A 338 14.19 15.93 41.88
N HIS A 339 14.11 15.15 42.96
CA HIS A 339 13.49 13.82 42.94
C HIS A 339 12.01 13.89 42.55
N LYS A 340 11.26 14.84 43.12
CA LYS A 340 9.86 15.08 42.75
C LYS A 340 9.71 15.44 41.27
N THR A 341 10.60 16.28 40.74
CA THR A 341 10.59 16.65 39.31
C THR A 341 10.81 15.44 38.41
N ILE A 342 11.72 14.53 38.77
CA ILE A 342 11.95 13.29 38.01
C ILE A 342 10.73 12.37 38.11
N LYS A 343 10.11 12.26 39.29
CA LYS A 343 8.86 11.52 39.50
C LYS A 343 7.75 12.03 38.56
N ASP A 344 7.58 13.33 38.49
CA ASP A 344 6.58 14.01 37.66
C ASP A 344 6.81 13.81 36.15
N LEU A 345 8.02 13.39 35.74
CA LEU A 345 8.36 13.01 34.36
C LEU A 345 8.23 11.50 34.11
N LEU A 346 8.59 10.66 35.09
CA LEU A 346 8.53 9.21 34.99
C LEU A 346 7.08 8.69 34.89
N ILE A 347 6.16 9.22 35.68
CA ILE A 347 4.74 8.78 35.65
C ILE A 347 4.11 8.98 34.26
N PRO A 348 4.19 10.16 33.61
CA PRO A 348 3.73 10.34 32.24
C PRO A 348 4.43 9.41 31.23
N ALA A 349 5.73 9.15 31.40
CA ALA A 349 6.47 8.24 30.53
C ALA A 349 5.90 6.80 30.63
N LEU A 350 5.65 6.30 31.85
CA LEU A 350 5.05 4.98 32.09
C LEU A 350 3.63 4.87 31.50
N HIS A 351 2.82 5.93 31.55
CA HIS A 351 1.52 5.96 30.87
C HIS A 351 1.65 5.88 29.34
N LYS A 352 2.63 6.59 28.75
CA LYS A 352 2.92 6.49 27.32
C LYS A 352 3.39 5.08 26.95
N LEU A 353 4.20 4.45 27.80
CA LEU A 353 4.64 3.08 27.62
C LEU A 353 3.47 2.11 27.63
N MET A 354 2.56 2.22 28.59
CA MET A 354 1.35 1.42 28.62
C MET A 354 0.52 1.58 27.33
N THR A 355 0.35 2.81 26.85
CA THR A 355 -0.43 3.09 25.62
C THR A 355 0.23 2.47 24.38
N ALA A 356 1.55 2.63 24.24
CA ALA A 356 2.31 2.00 23.16
C ALA A 356 2.24 0.48 23.21
N PHE A 357 2.28 -0.07 24.44
CA PHE A 357 2.17 -1.49 24.69
C PHE A 357 0.80 -2.05 24.32
N THR A 358 -0.29 -1.38 24.69
CA THR A 358 -1.65 -1.75 24.25
C THR A 358 -1.78 -1.74 22.73
N SER A 359 -1.19 -0.73 22.07
CA SER A 359 -1.20 -0.63 20.60
C SER A 359 -0.45 -1.78 19.94
N PHE A 360 0.71 -2.15 20.50
CA PHE A 360 1.49 -3.31 20.07
C PHE A 360 0.75 -4.64 20.29
N SER A 361 0.11 -4.82 21.45
CA SER A 361 -0.70 -6.00 21.74
C SER A 361 -1.85 -6.17 20.75
N ALA A 362 -2.54 -5.07 20.41
CA ALA A 362 -3.58 -5.07 19.37
C ALA A 362 -3.01 -5.42 17.98
N ALA A 363 -1.84 -4.88 17.61
CA ALA A 363 -1.18 -5.19 16.36
C ALA A 363 -0.78 -6.67 16.27
N ILE A 364 -0.29 -7.27 17.36
CA ILE A 364 0.00 -8.70 17.44
C ILE A 364 -1.26 -9.55 17.34
N GLY A 365 -2.35 -9.15 17.99
CA GLY A 365 -3.63 -9.86 17.88
C GLY A 365 -4.18 -9.91 16.45
N SER A 366 -3.76 -8.99 15.58
CA SER A 366 -4.18 -8.92 14.18
C SER A 366 -3.40 -9.84 13.22
N ILE A 367 -2.30 -10.46 13.68
CA ILE A 367 -1.48 -11.39 12.89
C ILE A 367 -1.69 -12.84 13.31
N LYS A 368 -1.67 -13.76 12.35
CA LYS A 368 -1.68 -15.20 12.63
C LYS A 368 -0.27 -15.67 12.95
N LEU A 369 0.12 -15.60 14.22
CA LEU A 369 1.31 -16.28 14.73
C LEU A 369 1.05 -17.80 14.76
N LYS A 370 2.10 -18.62 14.58
CA LYS A 370 1.99 -20.07 14.84
C LYS A 370 1.59 -20.28 16.29
N ASP A 371 0.65 -21.19 16.56
CA ASP A 371 0.02 -21.34 17.89
C ASP A 371 1.03 -21.42 19.06
N GLU A 372 2.14 -22.14 18.88
CA GLU A 372 3.21 -22.25 19.88
C GLU A 372 3.97 -20.93 20.12
N ILE A 373 4.24 -20.16 19.07
CA ILE A 373 4.87 -18.84 19.16
C ILE A 373 3.87 -17.82 19.73
N GLY A 374 2.62 -17.88 19.29
CA GLY A 374 1.55 -17.00 19.75
C GLY A 374 1.31 -17.11 21.26
N GLY A 375 1.26 -18.33 21.80
CA GLY A 375 1.13 -18.55 23.25
C GLY A 375 2.31 -18.01 24.06
N GLN A 376 3.53 -18.20 23.56
CA GLN A 376 4.73 -17.65 24.21
C GLN A 376 4.77 -16.13 24.17
N VAL A 377 4.49 -15.52 23.01
CA VAL A 377 4.45 -14.06 22.84
C VAL A 377 3.37 -13.43 23.73
N THR A 378 2.18 -14.04 23.79
CA THR A 378 1.09 -13.58 24.67
C THR A 378 1.50 -13.62 26.15
N THR A 379 2.23 -14.66 26.56
CA THR A 379 2.74 -14.77 27.94
C THR A 379 3.75 -13.67 28.26
N VAL A 380 4.69 -13.41 27.36
CA VAL A 380 5.67 -12.31 27.52
C VAL A 380 4.95 -10.97 27.57
N ILE A 381 3.91 -10.78 26.75
CA ILE A 381 3.10 -9.56 26.74
C ILE A 381 2.42 -9.35 28.11
N ASN A 382 1.71 -10.35 28.62
CA ASN A 382 1.00 -10.24 29.91
C ASN A 382 1.95 -9.97 31.08
N ASN A 383 3.14 -10.58 31.07
CA ASN A 383 4.17 -10.34 32.08
C ASN A 383 4.72 -8.91 31.99
N PHE A 384 4.94 -8.40 30.79
CA PHE A 384 5.42 -7.04 30.58
C PHE A 384 4.39 -6.01 31.06
N GLU A 385 3.11 -6.21 30.70
CA GLU A 385 2.03 -5.34 31.14
C GLU A 385 1.92 -5.26 32.67
N THR A 386 2.04 -6.42 33.33
CA THR A 386 2.05 -6.50 34.80
C THR A 386 3.17 -5.67 35.39
N HIS A 387 4.39 -5.76 34.85
CA HIS A 387 5.52 -4.97 35.33
C HIS A 387 5.41 -3.48 35.04
N ILE A 388 4.79 -3.04 33.93
CA ILE A 388 4.50 -1.61 33.74
C ILE A 388 3.54 -1.11 34.83
N ARG A 389 2.48 -1.88 35.14
CA ARG A 389 1.51 -1.49 36.19
C ARG A 389 2.16 -1.46 37.56
N ASP A 390 2.87 -2.52 37.94
CA ASP A 390 3.56 -2.60 39.24
C ASP A 390 4.57 -1.47 39.41
N LEU A 391 5.34 -1.15 38.36
CA LEU A 391 6.29 -0.03 38.38
C LEU A 391 5.57 1.33 38.51
N THR A 392 4.45 1.51 37.81
CA THR A 392 3.64 2.74 37.90
C THR A 392 3.09 2.91 39.31
N ASP A 393 2.58 1.84 39.91
CA ASP A 393 2.05 1.83 41.27
C ASP A 393 3.15 2.11 42.29
N GLU A 394 4.33 1.51 42.13
CA GLU A 394 5.47 1.70 43.03
C GLU A 394 5.99 3.14 43.00
N VAL A 395 6.18 3.70 41.80
CA VAL A 395 6.63 5.10 41.63
C VAL A 395 5.58 6.09 42.13
N SER A 396 4.28 5.76 42.06
CA SER A 396 3.19 6.63 42.50
C SER A 396 3.13 6.79 44.02
N LYS A 397 3.57 5.79 44.80
CA LYS A 397 3.58 5.85 46.27
C LYS A 397 4.37 7.06 46.79
N THR A 398 3.82 7.75 47.78
CA THR A 398 4.43 8.96 48.38
C THR A 398 5.20 8.67 49.67
N SER A 399 4.85 7.59 50.36
CA SER A 399 5.49 7.13 51.60
C SER A 399 5.70 5.62 51.50
N ASN A 400 6.93 5.15 51.75
CA ASN A 400 7.31 3.73 51.73
C ASN A 400 7.56 3.11 50.33
N MET A 401 8.19 3.88 49.44
CA MET A 401 8.61 3.39 48.13
C MET A 401 9.79 2.42 48.25
N GLN A 402 9.68 1.24 47.64
CA GLN A 402 10.72 0.22 47.63
C GLN A 402 11.56 0.39 46.36
N ILE A 403 12.65 1.14 46.46
CA ILE A 403 13.51 1.42 45.30
C ILE A 403 14.10 0.14 44.68
N GLU A 404 14.36 -0.90 45.49
CA GLU A 404 14.75 -2.23 45.00
C GLU A 404 13.68 -2.87 44.10
N SER A 405 12.39 -2.61 44.38
CA SER A 405 11.28 -3.08 43.54
C SER A 405 11.27 -2.35 42.20
N VAL A 406 11.52 -1.03 42.19
CA VAL A 406 11.64 -0.22 40.96
C VAL A 406 12.73 -0.80 40.04
N THR A 407 13.93 -1.05 40.57
CA THR A 407 15.04 -1.66 39.81
C THR A 407 14.69 -3.06 39.31
N LYS A 408 14.04 -3.88 40.15
CA LYS A 408 13.63 -5.24 39.75
C LYS A 408 12.64 -5.22 38.58
N HIS A 409 11.65 -4.33 38.61
CA HIS A 409 10.69 -4.18 37.52
C HIS A 409 11.35 -3.68 36.24
N GLU A 410 12.25 -2.69 36.34
CA GLU A 410 13.00 -2.16 35.19
C GLU A 410 13.86 -3.23 34.50
N ILE A 411 14.68 -3.97 35.26
CA ILE A 411 15.50 -5.07 34.73
C ILE A 411 14.63 -6.13 34.07
N LYS A 412 13.49 -6.48 34.70
CA LYS A 412 12.60 -7.50 34.17
C LYS A 412 11.90 -7.05 32.90
N MET A 413 11.49 -5.79 32.82
CA MET A 413 10.92 -5.20 31.60
C MET A 413 11.94 -5.16 30.46
N ARG A 414 13.21 -4.81 30.71
CA ARG A 414 14.26 -4.90 29.68
C ARG A 414 14.41 -6.31 29.14
N SER A 415 14.54 -7.30 30.04
CA SER A 415 14.67 -8.70 29.66
C SER A 415 13.47 -9.21 28.84
N LEU A 416 12.25 -8.79 29.20
CA LEU A 416 11.05 -9.15 28.44
C LEU A 416 10.97 -8.44 27.08
N LEU A 417 11.49 -7.21 26.97
CA LEU A 417 11.59 -6.49 25.70
C LEU A 417 12.54 -7.22 24.74
N ASP A 418 13.72 -7.60 25.24
CA ASP A 418 14.70 -8.36 24.46
C ASP A 418 14.12 -9.73 24.05
N GLU A 419 13.43 -10.41 24.97
CA GLU A 419 12.73 -11.66 24.68
C GLU A 419 11.64 -11.49 23.60
N LEU A 420 10.89 -10.38 23.59
CA LEU A 420 9.93 -10.07 22.52
C LEU A 420 10.64 -9.89 21.18
N PHE A 421 11.72 -9.13 21.13
CA PHE A 421 12.51 -8.91 19.92
C PHE A 421 13.07 -10.22 19.36
N ASP A 422 13.62 -11.07 20.23
CA ASP A 422 14.19 -12.35 19.86
C ASP A 422 13.15 -13.35 19.38
N LYS A 423 11.97 -13.41 20.02
CA LYS A 423 10.88 -14.31 19.60
C LYS A 423 10.22 -13.87 18.31
N LEU A 424 10.08 -12.56 18.12
CA LEU A 424 9.47 -12.00 16.92
C LEU A 424 10.46 -11.94 15.75
N LYS A 425 11.74 -12.26 15.97
CA LYS A 425 12.85 -12.28 14.98
C LYS A 425 12.57 -11.33 13.82
N LEU A 426 12.84 -10.04 14.01
CA LEU A 426 12.79 -9.00 12.96
C LEU A 426 13.61 -9.33 11.69
N ASN A 427 14.41 -10.38 11.73
CA ASN A 427 15.27 -10.90 10.67
C ASN A 427 14.52 -11.55 9.48
N ALA A 428 13.22 -11.30 9.34
CA ALA A 428 12.38 -11.92 8.32
C ALA A 428 11.78 -10.92 7.33
N ASN A 429 12.08 -9.61 7.41
CA ASN A 429 11.58 -8.67 6.39
C ASN A 429 12.11 -9.08 5.01
N ASP A 430 13.42 -9.22 4.82
CA ASP A 430 13.98 -9.56 3.51
C ASP A 430 13.54 -10.94 2.99
N LYS A 431 13.36 -11.93 3.88
CA LYS A 431 12.98 -13.31 3.48
C LYS A 431 11.48 -13.51 3.29
N LEU A 432 10.63 -12.86 4.09
CA LEU A 432 9.17 -12.88 3.87
C LEU A 432 8.80 -11.97 2.72
N GLU A 433 9.44 -10.80 2.59
CA GLU A 433 9.25 -9.89 1.47
C GLU A 433 9.70 -10.54 0.16
N ALA A 434 10.86 -11.22 0.11
CA ALA A 434 11.28 -11.97 -1.08
C ALA A 434 10.30 -13.10 -1.44
N LYS A 435 9.86 -13.92 -0.46
CA LYS A 435 8.87 -14.98 -0.70
C LYS A 435 7.51 -14.45 -1.08
N PHE A 436 7.13 -13.29 -0.55
CA PHE A 436 5.90 -12.61 -0.91
C PHE A 436 5.99 -12.09 -2.35
N ILE A 437 7.06 -11.38 -2.71
CA ILE A 437 7.30 -10.89 -4.07
C ILE A 437 7.29 -12.06 -5.07
N GLU A 438 8.00 -13.14 -4.78
CA GLU A 438 8.03 -14.35 -5.61
C GLU A 438 6.61 -14.93 -5.81
N LYS A 439 5.82 -15.04 -4.73
CA LYS A 439 4.45 -15.56 -4.81
C LYS A 439 3.47 -14.57 -5.48
N GLN A 440 3.71 -13.27 -5.37
CA GLN A 440 2.95 -12.25 -6.12
C GLN A 440 3.24 -12.35 -7.62
N GLU A 441 4.52 -12.46 -8.01
CA GLU A 441 4.92 -12.65 -9.40
C GLU A 441 4.29 -13.91 -10.00
N GLU A 442 4.26 -15.02 -9.24
CA GLU A 442 3.60 -16.27 -9.65
C GLU A 442 2.09 -16.09 -9.88
N LEU A 443 1.38 -15.47 -8.93
CA LEU A 443 -0.06 -15.23 -9.02
C LEU A 443 -0.41 -14.26 -10.15
N LEU A 444 0.44 -13.26 -10.39
CA LEU A 444 0.28 -12.31 -11.49
C LEU A 444 0.51 -12.97 -12.86
N LEU A 445 1.51 -13.82 -12.98
CA LEU A 445 1.75 -14.63 -14.16
C LEU A 445 0.53 -15.52 -14.45
N LYS A 446 -0.01 -16.20 -13.44
CA LYS A 446 -1.25 -16.98 -13.57
C LYS A 446 -2.41 -16.11 -14.03
N MET A 447 -2.60 -14.93 -13.45
CA MET A 447 -3.66 -14.00 -13.84
C MET A 447 -3.55 -13.52 -15.30
N GLN A 448 -2.33 -13.37 -15.83
CA GLN A 448 -2.09 -13.04 -17.23
C GLN A 448 -2.42 -14.20 -18.19
N THR A 449 -2.33 -15.47 -17.75
CA THR A 449 -2.66 -16.64 -18.60
C THR A 449 -4.15 -16.80 -18.88
N TYR A 450 -5.05 -16.20 -18.09
CA TYR A 450 -6.49 -16.25 -18.34
C TYR A 450 -6.97 -15.28 -19.43
N ILE A 451 -6.06 -14.54 -20.09
CA ILE A 451 -6.36 -13.66 -21.21
C ILE A 451 -6.59 -14.49 -22.47
N VAL A 452 -7.86 -14.75 -22.79
CA VAL A 452 -8.29 -15.36 -24.06
C VAL A 452 -8.24 -14.30 -25.17
N PRO A 453 -7.70 -14.62 -26.38
CA PRO A 453 -7.70 -13.69 -27.52
C PRO A 453 -9.14 -13.26 -27.86
N GLY A 454 -9.41 -11.95 -27.78
CA GLY A 454 -10.67 -11.35 -28.25
C GLY A 454 -11.74 -11.04 -27.18
N SER A 455 -11.49 -11.23 -25.89
CA SER A 455 -12.43 -10.75 -24.85
C SER A 455 -12.28 -9.25 -24.61
N PRO A 456 -13.38 -8.50 -24.33
CA PRO A 456 -13.29 -7.11 -23.88
C PRO A 456 -12.48 -7.11 -22.58
N ARG A 457 -11.37 -6.36 -22.57
CA ARG A 457 -10.53 -6.20 -21.38
C ARG A 457 -11.39 -5.64 -20.25
N ILE A 458 -11.77 -6.48 -19.29
CA ILE A 458 -12.06 -5.99 -17.95
C ILE A 458 -10.70 -5.67 -17.35
N GLU A 459 -10.33 -4.41 -17.53
CA GLU A 459 -9.08 -3.81 -17.06
C GLU A 459 -8.81 -4.23 -15.61
N SER A 460 -7.64 -4.82 -15.40
CA SER A 460 -7.11 -5.01 -14.07
C SER A 460 -6.83 -3.63 -13.49
N THR A 461 -7.64 -3.20 -12.52
CA THR A 461 -7.44 -1.95 -11.76
C THR A 461 -6.27 -2.04 -10.76
N PHE A 462 -5.44 -3.09 -10.86
CA PHE A 462 -4.31 -3.34 -9.97
C PHE A 462 -3.01 -3.02 -10.73
N GLU A 463 -2.44 -1.85 -10.43
CA GLU A 463 -1.14 -1.43 -10.93
C GLU A 463 -0.03 -1.75 -9.93
N LEU A 464 0.97 -2.49 -10.40
CA LEU A 464 2.13 -2.96 -9.63
C LEU A 464 3.27 -1.93 -9.55
N SER A 465 3.27 -0.95 -10.44
CA SER A 465 4.25 0.14 -10.51
C SER A 465 4.23 1.01 -9.24
N SER A 466 3.07 1.16 -8.60
CA SER A 466 2.92 1.99 -7.42
C SER A 466 3.58 1.38 -6.17
N MET A 467 3.71 0.05 -6.06
CA MET A 467 4.34 -0.61 -4.91
C MET A 467 5.87 -0.57 -4.94
N ARG A 468 6.46 -0.51 -6.14
CA ARG A 468 7.92 -0.42 -6.30
C ARG A 468 8.48 0.96 -5.92
N ASN A 469 7.65 2.00 -5.98
CA ASN A 469 8.04 3.40 -5.78
C ASN A 469 7.70 3.96 -4.39
N THR A 470 6.99 3.20 -3.55
CA THR A 470 6.68 3.58 -2.15
C THR A 470 7.65 3.01 -1.11
N LEU A 471 8.66 2.24 -1.53
CA LEU A 471 9.70 1.70 -0.65
C LEU A 471 10.96 2.58 -0.68
N PRO A 472 11.59 2.91 0.46
CA PRO A 472 12.89 3.54 0.48
C PRO A 472 13.93 2.57 -0.08
N SER A 473 14.67 2.98 -1.12
CA SER A 473 15.87 2.27 -1.53
C SER A 473 16.89 2.28 -0.39
N ALA A 474 17.15 1.12 0.21
CA ALA A 474 18.29 0.95 1.10
C ALA A 474 19.58 1.02 0.27
N SER A 475 20.13 2.23 0.16
CA SER A 475 21.47 2.47 -0.33
C SER A 475 22.44 1.66 0.54
N ILE A 476 23.09 0.69 -0.10
CA ILE A 476 24.26 -0.01 0.44
C ILE A 476 25.34 1.05 0.67
N SER A 477 25.55 1.45 1.93
CA SER A 477 26.82 2.04 2.32
C SER A 477 27.78 0.89 2.58
N LYS A 478 28.69 0.66 1.63
CA LYS A 478 29.87 -0.17 1.85
C LYS A 478 30.82 0.61 2.75
N GLU A 479 31.10 0.07 3.93
CA GLU A 479 32.45 0.12 4.50
C GLU A 479 33.11 -1.25 4.24
#